data_AF-A0A855Y3E4-F1
#
_entry.id   AF-A0A855Y3E4-F1
#
_cell.length_a   1.000
_cell.length_b   1.000
_cell.length_c   1.000
_cell.angle_alpha   90.00
_cell.angle_beta   90.00
_cell.angle_gamma   90.00
#
_symmetry.space_group_name_H-M   'P 1'
#
loop_
_entity.id
_entity.type
_entity.pdbx_description
1 polymer ?
#
loop_
_entity_poly.entity_id
_entity_poly.type
_entity_poly.pdbx_seq_one_letter_code
_entity_poly.pdbx_strand_id
1 'polypeptide(L)'
;MHKLMKVGDVFESSEYGTILVGINPELDDLSHDQIKKRIHNHIVVRTPDNKEFPIDVVSVQISSSLMNKKSIGICVGKSINQSEIPINSVVYTDIS
;
A
#
# COMPACT_ATOMS: atom_id res chain seq x y z
N MET A 1 -4.98 0.19 -14.38
CA MET A 1 -4.55 0.27 -12.97
C MET A 1 -3.09 0.72 -12.94
N HIS A 2 -2.70 1.62 -12.05
CA HIS A 2 -1.31 2.07 -11.91
C HIS A 2 -0.65 1.42 -10.70
N LYS A 3 0.62 1.04 -10.82
CA LYS A 3 1.37 0.46 -9.71
C LYS A 3 1.61 1.50 -8.62
N LEU A 4 1.21 1.18 -7.39
CA LEU A 4 1.42 2.02 -6.21
C LEU A 4 2.73 1.66 -5.51
N MET A 5 2.93 0.38 -5.19
CA MET A 5 4.16 -0.10 -4.54
C MET A 5 4.31 -1.61 -4.64
N LYS A 6 5.53 -2.09 -4.42
CA LYS A 6 5.77 -3.50 -4.07
C LYS A 6 5.76 -3.61 -2.55
N VAL A 7 5.04 -4.60 -2.01
CA VAL A 7 4.98 -4.88 -0.58
C VAL A 7 6.34 -5.42 -0.14
N GLY A 8 7.02 -4.67 0.71
CA GLY A 8 8.29 -5.02 1.33
C GLY A 8 8.12 -5.58 2.74
N ASP A 9 7.07 -5.15 3.45
CA ASP A 9 6.74 -5.62 4.79
C ASP A 9 5.22 -5.57 5.03
N VAL A 10 4.74 -6.44 5.91
CA VAL A 10 3.35 -6.52 6.35
C VAL A 10 3.33 -6.83 7.83
N PHE A 11 2.60 -6.06 8.62
CA PHE A 11 2.44 -6.33 10.04
C PHE A 11 1.06 -5.93 10.54
N GLU A 12 0.71 -6.44 11.71
CA GLU A 12 -0.55 -6.15 12.38
C GLU A 12 -0.36 -5.16 13.51
N SER A 13 -1.21 -4.13 13.53
CA SER A 13 -1.43 -3.26 14.67
C SER A 13 -2.69 -3.71 15.40
N SER A 14 -2.62 -3.85 16.73
CA SER A 14 -3.80 -4.14 17.56
C SER A 14 -4.90 -3.06 17.42
N GLU A 15 -4.47 -1.81 17.25
CA GLU A 15 -5.34 -0.65 17.08
C GLU A 15 -5.86 -0.54 15.64
N TYR A 16 -4.97 -0.55 14.66
CA TYR A 16 -5.32 -0.18 13.27
C TYR A 16 -5.59 -1.39 12.34
N GLY A 17 -5.21 -2.60 12.72
CA GLY A 17 -5.29 -3.79 11.87
C GLY A 17 -4.05 -3.99 10.99
N THR A 18 -4.20 -4.63 9.83
CA THR A 18 -3.11 -4.95 8.92
C THR A 18 -2.61 -3.71 8.18
N ILE A 19 -1.30 -3.56 8.14
CA ILE A 19 -0.60 -2.45 7.49
C ILE A 19 0.39 -3.02 6.49
N LEU A 20 0.30 -2.54 5.25
CA LEU A 20 1.21 -2.86 4.16
C LEU A 20 2.26 -1.76 4.05
N VAL A 21 3.53 -2.12 3.97
CA VAL A 21 4.62 -1.16 3.76
C VAL A 21 5.36 -1.48 2.47
N GLY A 22 5.61 -0.43 1.69
CA GLY A 22 6.33 -0.56 0.44
C GLY A 22 6.97 0.74 0.00
N ILE A 23 7.82 0.63 -1.01
CA ILE A 23 8.49 1.74 -1.66
C ILE A 23 8.12 1.77 -3.14
N ASN A 24 8.06 2.96 -3.70
CA ASN A 24 7.97 3.16 -5.14
C ASN A 24 8.71 4.42 -5.55
N PRO A 25 9.94 4.29 -6.09
CA PRO A 25 10.74 5.43 -6.53
C PRO A 25 10.04 6.32 -7.56
N GLU A 26 9.10 5.80 -8.35
CA GLU A 26 8.31 6.58 -9.32
C GLU A 26 7.38 7.60 -8.66
N LEU A 27 7.15 7.50 -7.35
CA LEU A 27 6.34 8.42 -6.57
C LEU A 27 7.20 9.42 -5.76
N ASP A 28 8.53 9.33 -5.79
CA ASP A 28 9.42 10.19 -4.99
C ASP A 28 9.29 11.68 -5.35
N ASP A 29 8.95 11.99 -6.59
CA ASP A 29 8.77 13.37 -7.07
C ASP A 29 7.39 13.96 -6.73
N LEU A 30 6.48 13.17 -6.17
CA LEU A 30 5.13 13.61 -5.83
C LEU A 30 5.04 14.09 -4.37
N SER A 31 4.18 15.08 -4.13
CA SER A 31 3.80 15.43 -2.76
C SER A 31 3.05 14.29 -2.07
N HIS A 32 3.06 14.28 -0.73
CA HIS A 32 2.32 13.29 0.05
C HIS A 32 0.82 13.30 -0.30
N ASP A 33 0.23 14.48 -0.51
CA ASP A 33 -1.18 14.61 -0.88
C ASP A 33 -1.47 14.05 -2.27
N GLN A 34 -0.57 14.22 -3.24
CA GLN A 34 -0.72 13.62 -4.57
C GLN A 34 -0.68 12.09 -4.50
N ILE A 35 0.17 11.52 -3.66
CA ILE A 35 0.24 10.06 -3.47
C ILE A 35 -1.02 9.55 -2.78
N LYS A 36 -1.47 10.21 -1.71
CA LYS A 36 -2.72 9.85 -1.02
C LYS A 36 -3.92 9.89 -1.97
N LYS A 37 -4.03 10.92 -2.81
CA LYS A 37 -5.07 11.02 -3.84
C LYS A 37 -5.04 9.88 -4.86
N ARG A 38 -3.84 9.35 -5.19
CA ARG A 38 -3.71 8.20 -6.10
C ARG A 38 -4.14 6.88 -5.45
N ILE A 39 -3.87 6.70 -4.15
CA ILE A 39 -4.23 5.48 -3.41
C ILE A 39 -5.74 5.43 -3.16
N HIS A 40 -6.37 6.59 -2.92
CA HIS A 40 -7.81 6.72 -2.69
C HIS A 40 -8.30 5.77 -1.57
N ASN A 41 -9.56 5.33 -1.65
CA ASN A 41 -10.21 4.51 -0.63
C ASN A 41 -10.18 3.02 -0.94
N HIS A 42 -9.74 2.63 -2.15
CA HIS A 42 -9.69 1.25 -2.60
C HIS A 42 -8.41 0.99 -3.37
N ILE A 43 -7.81 -0.17 -3.11
CA ILE A 43 -6.64 -0.66 -3.82
C ILE A 43 -6.90 -2.09 -4.31
N VAL A 44 -6.09 -2.53 -5.27
CA VAL A 44 -6.03 -3.95 -5.65
C VAL A 44 -4.65 -4.48 -5.28
N VAL A 45 -4.64 -5.62 -4.58
CA VAL A 45 -3.41 -6.35 -4.28
C VAL A 45 -3.30 -7.52 -5.23
N ARG A 46 -2.16 -7.63 -5.92
CA ARG A 46 -1.76 -8.80 -6.70
C ARG A 46 -0.70 -9.58 -5.95
N THR A 47 -0.99 -10.83 -5.61
CA THR A 47 -0.05 -11.74 -4.96
C THR A 47 0.99 -12.29 -5.95
N PRO A 48 2.11 -12.89 -5.47
CA PRO A 48 3.11 -13.49 -6.34
C PRO A 48 2.60 -14.64 -7.22
N ASP A 49 1.52 -15.32 -6.81
CA ASP A 49 0.82 -16.35 -7.61
C ASP A 49 -0.25 -15.76 -8.55
N ASN A 50 -0.22 -14.44 -8.78
CA ASN A 50 -1.11 -13.67 -9.65
C ASN A 50 -2.61 -13.67 -9.26
N LYS A 51 -2.94 -13.99 -8.01
CA LYS A 51 -4.30 -13.73 -7.50
C LYS A 51 -4.45 -12.24 -7.24
N GLU A 52 -5.62 -11.71 -7.55
CA GLU A 52 -5.97 -10.32 -7.33
C GLU A 52 -7.22 -10.22 -6.48
N PHE A 53 -7.22 -9.26 -5.56
CA PHE A 53 -8.39 -8.94 -4.77
C PHE A 53 -8.40 -7.45 -4.39
N PRO A 54 -9.59 -6.82 -4.39
CA PRO A 54 -9.75 -5.46 -3.93
C PRO A 54 -9.72 -5.40 -2.40
N ILE A 55 -9.24 -4.28 -1.85
CA ILE A 55 -9.22 -4.01 -0.42
C ILE A 55 -9.52 -2.54 -0.16
N ASP A 56 -10.33 -2.29 0.86
CA ASP A 56 -10.60 -0.95 1.37
C ASP A 56 -9.38 -0.38 2.10
N VAL A 57 -9.10 0.88 1.86
CA VAL A 57 -8.04 1.64 2.53
C VAL A 57 -8.64 2.40 3.71
N VAL A 58 -8.17 2.11 4.91
CA VAL A 58 -8.54 2.83 6.13
C VAL A 58 -7.73 4.11 6.28
N SER A 59 -6.41 4.02 6.06
CA SER A 59 -5.54 5.20 6.12
C SER A 59 -4.23 4.99 5.37
N VAL A 60 -3.59 6.10 5.01
CA VAL A 60 -2.30 6.13 4.33
C VAL A 60 -1.33 7.01 5.09
N GLN A 61 -0.18 6.45 5.43
CA GLN A 61 0.96 7.18 5.99
C GLN A 61 2.11 7.19 4.99
N ILE A 62 2.79 8.32 4.88
CA ILE A 62 3.93 8.48 3.99
C ILE A 62 5.05 9.12 4.80
N SER A 63 6.21 8.48 4.79
CA SER A 63 7.43 9.06 5.35
C SER A 63 8.42 9.32 4.22
N SER A 64 9.24 10.35 4.39
CA SER A 64 10.29 10.74 3.45
C SER A 64 11.64 10.67 4.15
N SER A 65 12.62 10.06 3.49
CA SER A 65 14.02 10.10 3.94
C SER A 65 14.65 11.47 3.64
N LEU A 66 15.88 11.68 4.11
CA LEU A 66 16.68 12.87 3.80
C LEU A 66 16.93 13.07 2.30
N MET A 67 16.92 11.98 1.51
CA MET A 67 17.05 12.01 0.05
C MET A 67 15.70 12.09 -0.67
N ASN A 68 14.63 12.46 0.04
CA ASN A 68 13.24 12.47 -0.43
C ASN A 68 12.75 11.11 -0.98
N LYS A 69 13.34 10.00 -0.54
CA LYS A 69 12.84 8.66 -0.84
C LYS A 69 11.62 8.37 0.02
N LYS A 70 10.53 7.91 -0.59
CA LYS A 70 9.26 7.72 0.11
C LYS A 70 9.03 6.28 0.49
N SER A 71 8.61 6.09 1.74
CA SER A 71 8.01 4.85 2.22
C SER A 71 6.52 5.08 2.40
N ILE A 72 5.71 4.13 1.94
CA ILE A 72 4.26 4.20 1.91
C ILE A 72 3.73 3.10 2.82
N GLY A 73 2.99 3.50 3.85
CA GLY A 73 2.21 2.61 4.71
C GLY A 73 0.73 2.72 4.35
N ILE A 74 0.09 1.61 4.02
CA ILE A 74 -1.34 1.53 3.73
C ILE A 74 -1.99 0.62 4.77
N CYS A 75 -2.87 1.20 5.59
CA CYS A 75 -3.68 0.45 6.54
C CYS A 75 -4.96 -0.03 5.86
N VAL A 76 -5.21 -1.33 5.93
CA VAL A 76 -6.39 -1.99 5.33
C VAL A 76 -7.37 -2.52 6.38
N GLY A 77 -7.17 -2.15 7.65
CA GLY A 77 -8.05 -2.53 8.74
C GLY A 77 -7.93 -4.01 9.12
N LYS A 78 -9.02 -4.56 9.67
CA LYS A 78 -9.08 -5.93 10.23
C LYS A 78 -9.82 -6.91 9.32
N SER A 79 -10.21 -6.48 8.12
CA SER A 79 -10.93 -7.31 7.14
C SER A 79 -10.04 -8.34 6.46
N ILE A 80 -8.72 -8.11 6.48
CA ILE A 80 -7.71 -9.02 5.95
C ILE A 80 -6.61 -9.17 7.00
N ASN A 81 -5.97 -10.34 7.04
CA ASN A 81 -4.84 -10.59 7.92
C ASN A 81 -3.49 -10.56 7.16
N GLN A 82 -2.39 -10.48 7.91
CA GLN A 82 -1.06 -10.42 7.29
C GLN A 82 -0.70 -11.65 6.44
N SER A 83 -1.25 -12.83 6.77
CA SER A 83 -0.95 -14.09 6.08
C SER A 83 -1.57 -14.18 4.68
N GLU A 84 -2.60 -13.38 4.42
CA GLU A 84 -3.28 -13.29 3.12
C GLU A 84 -2.52 -12.41 2.12
N ILE A 85 -1.58 -11.58 2.59
CA ILE A 85 -0.80 -10.67 1.74
C ILE A 85 0.69 -11.02 1.85
N PRO A 86 1.19 -11.91 0.99
CA PRO A 86 2.60 -12.26 0.98
C PRO A 86 3.50 -11.06 0.66
N ILE A 87 4.70 -11.05 1.23
CA ILE A 87 5.77 -10.15 0.78
C ILE A 87 6.00 -10.37 -0.73
N ASN A 88 6.39 -9.31 -1.43
CA ASN A 88 6.49 -9.22 -2.88
C ASN A 88 5.18 -9.13 -3.66
N SER A 89 4.02 -9.13 -2.97
CA SER A 89 2.78 -8.67 -3.59
C SER A 89 2.92 -7.25 -4.14
N VAL A 90 2.11 -6.91 -5.13
CA VAL A 90 2.13 -5.59 -5.76
C VAL A 90 0.78 -4.92 -5.56
N VAL A 91 0.81 -3.68 -5.07
CA VAL A 91 -0.39 -2.87 -4.85
C VAL A 91 -0.60 -1.98 -6.07
N TYR A 92 -1.85 -1.89 -6.52
CA TYR A 92 -2.28 -1.07 -7.64
C TYR A 92 -3.45 -0.16 -7.24
N THR A 93 -3.60 0.95 -7.97
CA THR A 93 -4.80 1.79 -7.89
C THR A 93 -6.00 1.00 -8.38
N ASP A 94 -7.12 1.07 -7.65
CA ASP A 94 -8.39 0.65 -8.21
C ASP A 94 -8.89 1.69 -9.23
N ILE A 95 -9.46 1.23 -10.34
CA ILE A 95 -10.11 2.09 -11.35
C ILE A 95 -11.56 1.63 -11.45
N SER A 96 -12.29 1.76 -10.34
CA SER A 96 -13.73 1.57 -10.27
C SER A 96 -14.46 2.90 -10.26
#